data_AF-A0A9W6U0W1-F1
#
_entry.id   AF-A0A9W6U0W1-F1
#
_cell.length_a   1.000
_cell.length_b   1.000
_cell.length_c   1.000
_cell.angle_alpha   90.00
_cell.angle_beta   90.00
_cell.angle_gamma   90.00
#
_symmetry.space_group_name_H-M   'P 1'
#
loop_
_entity.id
_entity.type
_entity.pdbx_description
1 polymer ?
#
loop_
_entity_poly.entity_id
_entity_poly.type
_entity_poly.pdbx_seq_one_letter_code
_entity_poly.pdbx_strand_id
1 'polypeptide(L)'
;MDGTSGVTQCHISPNKTADYRFKPEKTGTFWWHNHESSQFAFGLKGPLIMRAPTSAQQVWEKDIAGEFTIQLSDYYHAEPGPVRMWDNMLINNRGRYNCTAAASHGFTDYSDDQPLSKFHFQAGNKYLLRLINLAALSPIIFSIDDHEFQVLMANHFSLQNPSNLSHLTAGIATICYRLYDLGEFEFTPLVSVTLPSSPQDRTILEFKMQSGLGYFAIDGEEYHHFVAPSEPPAIAKSGGWKQLPIDANTRKIEYGKHVEIVLVNVKDEQHSFHMHGHAPWVVGSGVASIDAIRRNELPPQKLVNPMIRDVYNVAPCTSDGRDGCRDAGYLILRFDATNPGVWIMHCHIDWVEGEELLQQKGVGAFSNSILSVCGGMQHTINSTSSSEP
;
A
#
# COMPACT_ATOMS: atom_id res chain seq x y z
N MET A 1 -3.57 -8.49 -13.94
CA MET A 1 -4.93 -8.30 -13.39
C MET A 1 -4.76 -7.83 -11.96
N ASP A 2 -5.48 -6.80 -11.56
CA ASP A 2 -5.25 -6.06 -10.30
C ASP A 2 -6.12 -6.56 -9.14
N GLY A 3 -7.39 -6.90 -9.39
CA GLY A 3 -8.26 -7.48 -8.36
C GLY A 3 -9.18 -6.49 -7.64
N THR A 4 -9.05 -5.19 -7.92
CA THR A 4 -9.87 -4.14 -7.32
C THR A 4 -11.28 -4.13 -7.89
N SER A 5 -12.26 -4.52 -7.07
CA SER A 5 -13.68 -4.50 -7.44
C SER A 5 -14.18 -3.08 -7.71
N GLY A 6 -15.07 -2.93 -8.70
CA GLY A 6 -15.60 -1.62 -9.10
C GLY A 6 -14.60 -0.74 -9.84
N VAL A 7 -13.30 -1.10 -9.87
CA VAL A 7 -12.25 -0.35 -10.57
C VAL A 7 -11.72 -1.12 -11.78
N THR A 8 -11.11 -2.27 -11.51
CA THR A 8 -10.45 -3.08 -12.55
C THR A 8 -11.31 -4.26 -13.00
N GLN A 9 -12.31 -4.64 -12.21
CA GLN A 9 -13.22 -5.73 -12.48
C GLN A 9 -14.54 -5.58 -11.72
N CYS A 10 -15.54 -6.36 -12.13
CA CYS A 10 -16.75 -6.53 -11.33
C CYS A 10 -16.49 -7.47 -10.14
N HIS A 11 -17.34 -7.37 -9.13
CA HIS A 11 -17.38 -8.32 -8.01
C HIS A 11 -17.56 -9.75 -8.51
N ILE A 12 -16.82 -10.71 -7.93
CA ILE A 12 -17.00 -12.13 -8.23
C ILE A 12 -18.21 -12.62 -7.42
N SER A 13 -19.32 -12.89 -8.09
CA SER A 13 -20.54 -13.35 -7.40
C SER A 13 -20.34 -14.72 -6.74
N PRO A 14 -21.08 -15.04 -5.66
CA PRO A 14 -21.07 -16.37 -5.06
C PRO A 14 -21.27 -17.47 -6.10
N ASN A 15 -20.52 -18.57 -5.95
CA ASN A 15 -20.51 -19.71 -6.88
C ASN A 15 -20.03 -19.38 -8.32
N LYS A 16 -19.29 -18.28 -8.50
CA LYS A 16 -18.58 -17.97 -9.75
C LYS A 16 -17.08 -18.11 -9.58
N THR A 17 -16.38 -18.22 -10.70
CA THR A 17 -14.94 -18.39 -10.77
C THR A 17 -14.33 -17.28 -11.61
N ALA A 18 -13.20 -16.76 -11.17
CA ALA A 18 -12.36 -15.86 -11.96
C ALA A 18 -10.92 -16.40 -11.96
N ASP A 19 -10.34 -16.49 -13.15
CA ASP A 19 -8.94 -16.88 -13.33
C ASP A 19 -8.05 -15.64 -13.37
N TYR A 20 -7.24 -15.45 -12.33
CA TYR A 20 -6.21 -14.40 -12.33
C TYR A 20 -4.94 -14.91 -13.00
N ARG A 21 -4.58 -14.29 -14.13
CA ARG A 21 -3.36 -14.60 -14.90
C ARG A 21 -2.48 -13.36 -14.98
N PHE A 22 -1.26 -13.48 -14.49
CA PHE A 22 -0.26 -12.43 -14.58
C PHE A 22 1.14 -13.07 -14.62
N LYS A 23 2.09 -12.34 -15.19
CA LYS A 23 3.51 -12.73 -15.18
C LYS A 23 4.20 -11.94 -14.07
N PRO A 24 4.82 -12.59 -13.07
CA PRO A 24 5.62 -11.88 -12.09
C PRO A 24 6.89 -11.35 -12.78
N GLU A 25 7.02 -10.03 -12.84
CA GLU A 25 8.20 -9.36 -13.40
C GLU A 25 9.27 -9.07 -12.34
N LYS A 26 8.86 -9.13 -11.08
CA LYS A 26 9.67 -8.75 -9.91
C LYS A 26 9.80 -9.93 -8.97
N THR A 27 10.96 -10.02 -8.33
CA THR A 27 11.25 -10.99 -7.28
C THR A 27 11.24 -10.27 -5.93
N GLY A 28 10.91 -10.98 -4.86
CA GLY A 28 10.82 -10.40 -3.52
C GLY A 28 9.68 -10.98 -2.70
N THR A 29 9.39 -10.27 -1.61
CA THR A 29 8.27 -10.56 -0.72
C THR A 29 7.09 -9.71 -1.16
N PHE A 30 5.97 -10.37 -1.46
CA PHE A 30 4.68 -9.75 -1.73
C PHE A 30 3.62 -10.41 -0.85
N TRP A 31 2.39 -9.95 -0.98
CA TRP A 31 1.22 -10.56 -0.39
C TRP A 31 0.02 -10.32 -1.31
N TRP A 32 -1.03 -11.10 -1.10
CA TRP A 32 -2.32 -10.90 -1.75
C TRP A 32 -3.36 -10.67 -0.67
N HIS A 33 -4.37 -9.86 -0.99
CA HIS A 33 -5.54 -9.69 -0.16
C HIS A 33 -6.75 -9.41 -1.02
N ASN A 34 -7.92 -9.68 -0.46
CA ASN A 34 -9.17 -9.25 -1.04
C ASN A 34 -9.27 -7.72 -1.06
N HIS A 35 -9.81 -7.18 -2.16
CA HIS A 35 -10.01 -5.74 -2.38
C HIS A 35 -11.50 -5.46 -2.63
N GLU A 36 -12.32 -6.08 -1.79
CA GLU A 36 -13.77 -5.98 -1.73
C GLU A 36 -14.19 -5.68 -0.30
N SER A 37 -14.50 -4.41 -0.02
CA SER A 37 -14.85 -3.96 1.33
C SER A 37 -13.77 -4.39 2.33
N SER A 38 -14.14 -4.63 3.59
CA SER A 38 -13.20 -4.97 4.64
C SER A 38 -12.95 -6.48 4.78
N GLN A 39 -13.21 -7.28 3.73
CA GLN A 39 -13.10 -8.74 3.82
C GLN A 39 -11.69 -9.22 4.16
N PHE A 40 -10.64 -8.44 3.83
CA PHE A 40 -9.28 -8.83 4.19
C PHE A 40 -8.98 -8.68 5.68
N ALA A 41 -9.57 -7.70 6.39
CA ALA A 41 -9.48 -7.64 7.85
C ALA A 41 -9.92 -8.96 8.50
N PHE A 42 -10.90 -9.64 7.90
CA PHE A 42 -11.48 -10.91 8.38
C PHE A 42 -10.80 -12.17 7.85
N GLY A 43 -9.62 -12.03 7.23
CA GLY A 43 -8.70 -13.15 6.99
C GLY A 43 -8.51 -13.55 5.53
N LEU A 44 -9.16 -12.90 4.57
CA LEU A 44 -8.96 -13.19 3.14
C LEU A 44 -7.69 -12.50 2.59
N LYS A 45 -6.54 -12.97 3.08
CA LYS A 45 -5.19 -12.44 2.80
C LYS A 45 -4.14 -13.54 2.96
N GLY A 46 -2.97 -13.35 2.35
CA GLY A 46 -1.86 -14.28 2.51
C GLY A 46 -0.56 -13.85 1.83
N PRO A 47 0.56 -14.53 2.12
CA PRO A 47 1.85 -14.18 1.56
C PRO A 47 1.94 -14.62 0.10
N LEU A 48 2.71 -13.86 -0.69
CA LEU A 48 3.02 -14.16 -2.08
C LEU A 48 4.52 -13.97 -2.29
N ILE A 49 5.30 -15.06 -2.30
CA ILE A 49 6.76 -14.98 -2.40
C ILE A 49 7.20 -15.29 -3.82
N MET A 50 7.84 -14.31 -4.47
CA MET A 50 8.39 -14.45 -5.82
C MET A 50 9.90 -14.65 -5.72
N ARG A 51 10.38 -15.88 -5.86
CA ARG A 51 11.82 -16.17 -5.76
C ARG A 51 12.54 -15.90 -7.07
N ALA A 52 13.76 -15.37 -6.98
CA ALA A 52 14.63 -15.25 -8.14
C ALA A 52 15.05 -16.64 -8.64
N PRO A 53 15.23 -16.82 -9.96
CA PRO A 53 15.87 -18.03 -10.47
C PRO A 53 17.31 -18.12 -9.93
N THR A 54 17.83 -19.34 -9.77
CA THR A 54 19.16 -19.58 -9.18
C THR A 54 20.29 -18.78 -9.85
N SER A 55 20.17 -18.51 -11.15
CA SER A 55 21.13 -17.71 -11.91
C SER A 55 21.14 -16.21 -11.57
N ALA A 56 20.06 -15.70 -10.96
CA ALA A 56 19.86 -14.30 -10.61
C ALA A 56 19.82 -14.07 -9.09
N GLN A 57 20.07 -15.10 -8.28
CA GLN A 57 20.14 -14.96 -6.82
C GLN A 57 21.33 -14.09 -6.41
N GLN A 58 21.09 -13.21 -5.44
CA GLN A 58 22.13 -12.39 -4.85
C GLN A 58 23.11 -13.24 -4.03
N VAL A 59 24.32 -12.72 -3.79
CA VAL A 59 25.36 -13.46 -3.04
C VAL A 59 24.86 -13.85 -1.64
N TRP A 60 24.20 -12.92 -0.94
CA TRP A 60 23.66 -13.18 0.39
C TRP A 60 22.57 -14.26 0.41
N GLU A 61 21.83 -14.46 -0.69
CA GLU A 61 20.80 -15.51 -0.77
C GLU A 61 21.40 -16.93 -0.78
N LYS A 62 22.69 -17.06 -1.12
CA LYS A 62 23.41 -18.34 -1.10
C LYS A 62 23.97 -18.67 0.28
N ASP A 63 24.06 -17.67 1.15
CA ASP A 63 24.70 -17.75 2.46
C ASP A 63 23.70 -17.90 3.63
N ILE A 64 22.40 -18.03 3.34
CA ILE A 64 21.37 -18.28 4.35
C ILE A 64 21.11 -19.78 4.54
N ALA A 65 20.93 -20.21 5.78
CA ALA A 65 20.56 -21.59 6.12
C ALA A 65 19.06 -21.86 5.96
N GLY A 66 18.24 -20.80 5.94
CA GLY A 66 16.79 -20.93 5.82
C GLY A 66 16.07 -19.59 5.71
N GLU A 67 14.78 -19.67 5.38
CA GLU A 67 13.87 -18.55 5.20
C GLU A 67 12.61 -18.78 6.05
N PHE A 68 12.15 -17.73 6.73
CA PHE A 68 10.86 -17.71 7.44
C PHE A 68 9.97 -16.60 6.89
N THR A 69 8.75 -16.95 6.49
CA THR A 69 7.70 -15.97 6.23
C THR A 69 6.96 -15.69 7.53
N ILE A 70 6.97 -14.41 7.94
CA ILE A 70 6.39 -13.92 9.18
C ILE A 70 5.28 -12.93 8.82
N GLN A 71 4.05 -13.38 8.96
CA GLN A 71 2.83 -12.61 8.80
C GLN A 71 2.47 -11.99 10.15
N LEU A 72 2.34 -10.67 10.19
CA LEU A 72 1.89 -9.92 11.35
C LEU A 72 0.50 -9.36 11.03
N SER A 73 -0.51 -9.63 11.84
CA SER A 73 -1.86 -9.10 11.58
C SER A 73 -2.58 -8.79 12.86
N ASP A 74 -3.42 -7.75 12.83
CA ASP A 74 -4.47 -7.60 13.81
C ASP A 74 -5.61 -8.60 13.55
N TYR A 75 -6.45 -8.79 14.56
CA TYR A 75 -7.58 -9.71 14.51
C TYR A 75 -8.76 -9.15 15.29
N TYR A 76 -9.95 -9.51 14.83
CA TYR A 76 -11.23 -9.03 15.31
C TYR A 76 -12.14 -10.22 15.58
N HIS A 77 -12.70 -10.33 16.79
CA HIS A 77 -13.57 -11.44 17.15
C HIS A 77 -15.02 -11.23 16.73
N ALA A 78 -15.47 -9.99 16.68
CA ALA A 78 -16.83 -9.67 16.27
C ALA A 78 -16.96 -9.74 14.73
N GLU A 79 -18.20 -9.83 14.26
CA GLU A 79 -18.50 -9.72 12.82
C GLU A 79 -18.11 -8.33 12.27
N PRO A 80 -17.97 -8.17 10.94
CA PRO A 80 -17.84 -6.86 10.30
C PRO A 80 -18.84 -5.82 10.86
N GLY A 81 -18.38 -4.59 11.09
CA GLY A 81 -19.15 -3.54 11.75
C GLY A 81 -18.43 -2.18 11.81
N PRO A 82 -18.91 -1.20 12.61
CA PRO A 82 -18.27 0.11 12.69
C PRO A 82 -16.81 0.00 13.18
N VAL A 83 -16.04 1.06 12.88
CA VAL A 83 -14.62 1.19 13.24
C VAL A 83 -14.38 0.78 14.69
N ARG A 84 -13.58 -0.27 14.88
CA ARG A 84 -13.18 -0.73 16.20
C ARG A 84 -11.68 -0.95 16.25
N MET A 85 -11.12 -0.83 17.45
CA MET A 85 -9.77 -1.32 17.69
C MET A 85 -9.75 -2.84 17.58
N TRP A 86 -8.61 -3.38 17.17
CA TRP A 86 -8.40 -4.81 17.12
C TRP A 86 -8.47 -5.45 18.51
N ASP A 87 -8.91 -6.70 18.55
CA ASP A 87 -9.00 -7.48 19.79
C ASP A 87 -7.67 -8.15 20.12
N ASN A 88 -6.93 -8.58 19.10
CA ASN A 88 -5.75 -9.40 19.27
C ASN A 88 -4.73 -9.18 18.14
N MET A 89 -3.48 -9.57 18.40
CA MET A 89 -2.41 -9.60 17.42
C MET A 89 -2.01 -11.04 17.11
N LEU A 90 -1.81 -11.33 15.83
CA LEU A 90 -1.41 -12.64 15.34
C LEU A 90 -0.04 -12.58 14.67
N ILE A 91 0.78 -13.59 14.95
CA ILE A 91 1.98 -13.93 14.19
C ILE A 91 1.71 -15.27 13.51
N ASN A 92 1.74 -15.32 12.17
CA ASN A 92 1.40 -16.52 11.39
C ASN A 92 0.08 -17.18 11.86
N ASN A 93 -0.98 -16.37 11.97
CA ASN A 93 -2.34 -16.77 12.37
C ASN A 93 -2.47 -17.33 13.80
N ARG A 94 -1.50 -17.06 14.68
CA ARG A 94 -1.53 -17.45 16.09
C ARG A 94 -1.28 -16.26 16.99
N GLY A 95 -2.10 -16.13 18.02
CA GLY A 95 -1.99 -15.09 19.03
C GLY A 95 -2.72 -15.52 20.29
N ARG A 96 -2.53 -14.77 21.38
CA ARG A 96 -3.16 -15.05 22.68
C ARG A 96 -4.05 -13.90 23.06
N TYR A 97 -5.30 -14.24 23.36
CA TYR A 97 -6.26 -13.30 23.91
C TYR A 97 -6.46 -13.58 25.39
N ASN A 98 -6.60 -12.53 26.20
CA ASN A 98 -6.72 -12.68 27.64
C ASN A 98 -8.03 -13.39 28.00
N CYS A 99 -7.97 -14.50 28.76
CA CYS A 99 -9.15 -15.31 29.11
C CYS A 99 -10.16 -14.57 30.00
N THR A 100 -9.71 -13.64 30.85
CA THR A 100 -10.62 -12.76 31.62
C THR A 100 -11.37 -11.82 30.69
N ALA A 101 -10.69 -11.23 29.71
CA ALA A 101 -11.33 -10.41 28.67
C ALA A 101 -12.29 -11.28 27.83
N ALA A 102 -11.88 -12.49 27.46
CA ALA A 102 -12.70 -13.44 26.71
C ALA A 102 -14.00 -13.77 27.44
N ALA A 103 -13.92 -14.11 28.71
CA ALA A 103 -15.09 -14.36 29.55
C ALA A 103 -15.99 -13.12 29.65
N SER A 104 -15.41 -11.92 29.82
CA SER A 104 -16.17 -10.68 29.91
C SER A 104 -16.90 -10.31 28.62
N HIS A 105 -16.39 -10.77 27.47
CA HIS A 105 -17.02 -10.60 26.14
C HIS A 105 -17.93 -11.78 25.77
N GLY A 106 -18.19 -12.71 26.70
CA GLY A 106 -19.15 -13.79 26.51
C GLY A 106 -18.63 -14.98 25.69
N PHE A 107 -17.32 -15.05 25.41
CA PHE A 107 -16.74 -16.25 24.82
C PHE A 107 -16.79 -17.39 25.83
N THR A 108 -17.11 -18.59 25.35
CA THR A 108 -17.18 -19.81 26.18
C THR A 108 -16.11 -20.85 25.80
N ASP A 109 -15.50 -20.69 24.62
CA ASP A 109 -14.42 -21.53 24.10
C ASP A 109 -13.09 -20.74 24.10
N TYR A 110 -12.49 -20.63 25.28
CA TYR A 110 -11.18 -19.99 25.47
C TYR A 110 -10.27 -20.86 26.36
N SER A 111 -8.96 -20.70 26.22
CA SER A 111 -7.97 -21.45 26.97
C SER A 111 -6.69 -20.64 27.13
N ASP A 112 -6.02 -20.79 28.28
CA ASP A 112 -4.71 -20.18 28.52
C ASP A 112 -3.58 -20.89 27.72
N ASP A 113 -3.82 -22.09 27.20
CA ASP A 113 -2.83 -22.90 26.48
C ASP A 113 -2.91 -22.75 24.96
N GLN A 114 -3.29 -21.56 24.47
CA GLN A 114 -3.26 -21.30 23.03
C GLN A 114 -1.81 -21.27 22.52
N PRO A 115 -1.48 -22.07 21.48
CA PRO A 115 -0.12 -22.19 21.00
C PRO A 115 0.29 -20.92 20.25
N LEU A 116 1.51 -20.46 20.51
CA LEU A 116 2.14 -19.40 19.74
C LEU A 116 2.85 -19.95 18.50
N SER A 117 3.13 -19.06 17.55
CA SER A 117 4.04 -19.36 16.44
C SER A 117 5.46 -19.56 16.96
N LYS A 118 6.12 -20.62 16.50
CA LYS A 118 7.47 -21.00 16.90
C LYS A 118 8.37 -21.08 15.67
N PHE A 119 9.54 -20.46 15.75
CA PHE A 119 10.56 -20.48 14.71
C PHE A 119 11.80 -21.15 15.27
N HIS A 120 12.40 -22.08 14.52
CA HIS A 120 13.53 -22.88 14.98
C HIS A 120 14.80 -22.43 14.29
N PHE A 121 15.75 -21.92 15.06
CA PHE A 121 17.04 -21.46 14.58
C PHE A 121 18.15 -22.40 15.03
N GLN A 122 19.15 -22.61 14.17
CA GLN A 122 20.39 -23.29 14.50
C GLN A 122 21.49 -22.26 14.72
N ALA A 123 22.25 -22.43 15.80
CA ALA A 123 23.33 -21.51 16.13
C ALA A 123 24.39 -21.44 15.01
N GLY A 124 24.93 -20.24 14.78
CA GLY A 124 25.95 -19.98 13.75
C GLY A 124 25.41 -19.77 12.33
N ASN A 125 24.10 -19.98 12.11
CA ASN A 125 23.48 -19.81 10.80
C ASN A 125 22.85 -18.41 10.60
N LYS A 126 22.80 -17.97 9.35
CA LYS A 126 22.05 -16.77 8.92
C LYS A 126 20.68 -17.18 8.39
N TYR A 127 19.66 -16.39 8.70
CA TYR A 127 18.28 -16.65 8.25
C TYR A 127 17.68 -15.41 7.61
N LEU A 128 16.89 -15.63 6.55
CA LEU A 128 16.08 -14.58 5.95
C LEU A 128 14.69 -14.55 6.61
N LEU A 129 14.33 -13.43 7.21
CA LEU A 129 12.98 -13.18 7.71
C LEU A 129 12.21 -12.31 6.71
N ARG A 130 11.14 -12.85 6.12
CA ARG A 130 10.21 -12.11 5.27
C ARG A 130 9.06 -11.61 6.11
N LEU A 131 9.17 -10.37 6.56
CA LEU A 131 8.20 -9.73 7.44
C LEU A 131 7.10 -9.06 6.59
N ILE A 132 5.85 -9.33 6.91
CA ILE A 132 4.69 -8.80 6.17
C ILE A 132 3.68 -8.29 7.18
N ASN A 133 3.40 -6.98 7.18
CA ASN A 133 2.28 -6.43 7.94
C ASN A 133 0.99 -6.55 7.13
N LEU A 134 0.15 -7.50 7.55
CA LEU A 134 -1.17 -7.83 7.03
C LEU A 134 -2.32 -7.23 7.88
N ALA A 135 -2.00 -6.32 8.81
CA ALA A 135 -3.00 -5.68 9.66
C ALA A 135 -3.96 -4.79 8.85
N ALA A 136 -5.17 -4.62 9.36
CA ALA A 136 -6.18 -3.71 8.82
C ALA A 136 -6.06 -2.30 9.41
N LEU A 137 -5.56 -2.16 10.65
CA LEU A 137 -5.45 -0.90 11.37
C LEU A 137 -4.09 -0.72 12.07
N SER A 138 -3.44 -1.81 12.48
CA SER A 138 -2.30 -1.72 13.41
C SER A 138 -0.95 -1.51 12.70
N PRO A 139 -0.20 -0.42 12.99
CA PRO A 139 1.23 -0.41 12.76
C PRO A 139 1.95 -1.27 13.80
N ILE A 140 2.84 -2.17 13.37
CA ILE A 140 3.43 -3.20 14.24
C ILE A 140 4.93 -2.99 14.38
N ILE A 141 5.42 -2.89 15.62
CA ILE A 141 6.84 -2.93 15.94
C ILE A 141 7.26 -4.38 16.12
N PHE A 142 8.26 -4.83 15.37
CA PHE A 142 8.81 -6.16 15.42
C PHE A 142 10.23 -6.15 15.98
N SER A 143 10.50 -7.09 16.89
CA SER A 143 11.84 -7.41 17.36
C SER A 143 11.94 -8.85 17.82
N ILE A 144 13.17 -9.32 17.96
CA ILE A 144 13.51 -10.59 18.60
C ILE A 144 14.51 -10.26 19.69
N ASP A 145 14.23 -10.66 20.92
CA ASP A 145 15.08 -10.38 22.07
C ASP A 145 16.51 -10.86 21.81
N ASP A 146 17.49 -10.04 22.17
CA ASP A 146 18.92 -10.28 22.00
C ASP A 146 19.39 -10.49 20.54
N HIS A 147 18.63 -10.03 19.54
CA HIS A 147 18.99 -10.12 18.14
C HIS A 147 18.95 -8.76 17.44
N GLU A 148 19.94 -8.52 16.58
CA GLU A 148 19.93 -7.43 15.60
C GLU A 148 19.59 -7.96 14.21
N PHE A 149 18.95 -7.12 13.41
CA PHE A 149 18.54 -7.38 12.03
C PHE A 149 19.38 -6.57 11.06
N GLN A 150 19.62 -7.21 9.91
CA GLN A 150 20.20 -6.59 8.74
C GLN A 150 19.07 -6.40 7.70
N VAL A 151 18.69 -5.16 7.39
CA VAL A 151 17.57 -4.91 6.45
C VAL A 151 18.07 -4.97 5.00
N LEU A 152 17.75 -6.06 4.31
CA LEU A 152 18.21 -6.33 2.95
C LEU A 152 17.27 -5.79 1.86
N MET A 153 15.97 -5.73 2.17
CA MET A 153 14.92 -5.37 1.23
C MET A 153 13.81 -4.58 1.91
N ALA A 154 13.23 -3.64 1.16
CA ALA A 154 11.95 -3.02 1.49
C ALA A 154 10.97 -3.26 0.33
N ASN A 155 9.82 -3.86 0.64
CA ASN A 155 8.93 -4.44 -0.36
C ASN A 155 9.69 -5.42 -1.25
N HIS A 156 9.78 -5.14 -2.55
CA HIS A 156 10.52 -5.97 -3.50
C HIS A 156 11.86 -5.35 -3.95
N PHE A 157 12.27 -4.24 -3.33
CA PHE A 157 13.49 -3.52 -3.70
C PHE A 157 14.63 -3.84 -2.73
N SER A 158 15.77 -4.25 -3.29
CA SER A 158 16.99 -4.47 -2.54
C SER A 158 17.63 -3.13 -2.14
N LEU A 159 18.29 -3.11 -0.99
CA LEU A 159 18.93 -1.91 -0.43
C LEU A 159 20.46 -2.03 -0.43
N GLN A 160 21.13 -0.90 -0.61
CA GLN A 160 22.58 -0.74 -0.48
C GLN A 160 22.94 -0.62 1.00
N ASN A 161 23.95 -1.39 1.45
CA ASN A 161 24.53 -1.37 2.79
C ASN A 161 23.51 -1.44 3.94
N PRO A 162 23.22 -2.64 4.43
CA PRO A 162 22.22 -2.79 5.47
C PRO A 162 22.77 -2.34 6.83
N SER A 163 22.04 -1.44 7.47
CA SER A 163 22.25 -1.07 8.87
C SER A 163 21.88 -2.26 9.77
N ASN A 164 22.68 -2.51 10.82
CA ASN A 164 22.28 -3.40 11.92
C ASN A 164 21.26 -2.67 12.82
N LEU A 165 20.20 -3.37 13.22
CA LEU A 165 19.04 -2.75 13.90
C LEU A 165 18.44 -3.68 14.96
N SER A 166 18.08 -3.15 16.13
CA SER A 166 17.46 -3.94 17.22
C SER A 166 15.94 -4.12 17.07
N HIS A 167 15.24 -3.15 16.48
CA HIS A 167 13.78 -3.16 16.29
C HIS A 167 13.41 -2.58 14.93
N LEU A 168 12.22 -2.92 14.42
CA LEU A 168 11.69 -2.42 13.15
C LEU A 168 10.19 -2.01 13.32
N THR A 169 9.70 -0.83 12.87
CA THR A 169 8.23 -0.43 12.86
C THR A 169 7.51 -0.51 11.48
N ALA A 170 6.55 -1.43 11.27
CA ALA A 170 5.96 -1.69 9.96
C ALA A 170 4.63 -0.98 9.86
N GLY A 171 4.51 -0.07 8.90
CA GLY A 171 3.20 0.47 8.50
C GLY A 171 2.28 -0.64 8.01
N ILE A 172 0.99 -0.34 7.89
CA ILE A 172 0.03 -1.30 7.30
C ILE A 172 0.40 -1.55 5.85
N ALA A 173 0.14 -2.77 5.33
CA ALA A 173 0.50 -3.23 3.99
C ALA A 173 1.98 -3.17 3.62
N THR A 174 2.81 -2.75 4.57
CA THR A 174 4.22 -2.54 4.37
C THR A 174 4.94 -3.85 4.60
N ILE A 175 5.85 -4.16 3.69
CA ILE A 175 6.66 -5.37 3.73
C ILE A 175 8.07 -5.08 4.33
N CYS A 176 8.36 -3.82 4.70
CA CYS A 176 9.48 -3.45 5.58
C CYS A 176 9.47 -1.96 6.03
N TYR A 177 10.12 -1.69 7.15
CA TYR A 177 9.73 -0.79 8.24
C TYR A 177 10.13 0.71 8.10
N ARG A 178 9.49 1.57 8.91
CA ARG A 178 9.99 2.85 9.45
C ARG A 178 10.75 2.52 10.74
N LEU A 179 11.85 3.20 11.02
CA LEU A 179 12.62 3.00 12.25
C LEU A 179 12.42 4.21 13.15
N TYR A 180 12.47 4.00 14.47
CA TYR A 180 12.56 5.12 15.40
C TYR A 180 13.86 5.91 15.18
N ASP A 181 14.93 5.24 14.71
CA ASP A 181 16.26 5.82 14.53
C ASP A 181 16.71 6.04 13.07
N LEU A 182 16.01 5.48 12.06
CA LEU A 182 16.29 5.72 10.63
C LEU A 182 15.02 6.16 9.89
N GLY A 183 15.08 7.34 9.28
CA GLY A 183 14.03 7.86 8.42
C GLY A 183 13.96 7.12 7.09
N GLU A 184 12.82 7.26 6.39
CA GLU A 184 12.60 6.68 5.04
C GLU A 184 13.66 7.15 4.02
N PHE A 185 14.30 8.30 4.26
CA PHE A 185 15.38 8.85 3.45
C PHE A 185 16.77 8.26 3.72
N GLU A 186 16.94 7.46 4.78
CA GLU A 186 18.21 6.78 5.08
C GLU A 186 18.39 5.52 4.23
N PHE A 187 17.31 5.01 3.63
CA PHE A 187 17.39 3.88 2.72
C PHE A 187 17.92 4.29 1.35
N THR A 188 18.90 3.53 0.88
CA THR A 188 19.50 3.69 -0.46
C THR A 188 19.19 2.44 -1.27
N PRO A 189 18.52 2.54 -2.43
CA PRO A 189 18.30 1.37 -3.29
C PRO A 189 19.60 0.74 -3.78
N LEU A 190 19.59 -0.58 -3.98
CA LEU A 190 20.74 -1.31 -4.50
C LEU A 190 21.12 -0.83 -5.91
N VAL A 191 20.10 -0.65 -6.76
CA VAL A 191 20.24 -0.11 -8.11
C VAL A 191 20.18 1.41 -8.02
N SER A 192 21.29 2.06 -8.35
CA SER A 192 21.37 3.52 -8.33
C SER A 192 20.48 4.14 -9.41
N VAL A 193 19.84 5.25 -9.05
CA VAL A 193 18.98 6.01 -9.95
C VAL A 193 19.10 7.50 -9.64
N THR A 194 19.07 8.32 -10.70
CA THR A 194 18.98 9.77 -10.58
C THR A 194 17.73 10.21 -11.33
N LEU A 195 16.80 10.84 -10.61
CA LEU A 195 15.54 11.31 -11.18
C LEU A 195 15.72 12.64 -11.93
N PRO A 196 14.87 12.95 -12.92
CA PRO A 196 14.81 14.27 -13.55
C PRO A 196 14.69 15.40 -12.51
N SER A 197 15.29 16.55 -12.77
CA SER A 197 15.20 17.71 -11.85
C SER A 197 13.76 18.22 -11.70
N SER A 198 12.99 18.20 -12.78
CA SER A 198 11.60 18.66 -12.83
C SER A 198 10.68 17.55 -13.33
N PRO A 199 9.49 17.38 -12.74
CA PRO A 199 8.47 16.49 -13.29
C PRO A 199 7.83 17.10 -14.54
N GLN A 200 7.31 16.22 -15.41
CA GLN A 200 6.55 16.62 -16.61
C GLN A 200 5.06 16.76 -16.33
N ASP A 201 4.60 16.19 -15.22
CA ASP A 201 3.24 16.27 -14.73
C ASP A 201 3.27 16.33 -13.20
N ARG A 202 2.53 17.23 -12.58
CA ARG A 202 2.50 17.41 -11.13
C ARG A 202 1.06 17.53 -10.65
N THR A 203 0.74 16.94 -9.52
CA THR A 203 -0.56 17.08 -8.88
C THR A 203 -0.46 17.11 -7.37
N ILE A 204 -1.41 17.77 -6.74
CA ILE A 204 -1.58 17.79 -5.29
C ILE A 204 -2.83 16.99 -4.95
N LEU A 205 -2.69 15.98 -4.12
CA LEU A 205 -3.79 15.19 -3.59
C LEU A 205 -3.95 15.52 -2.11
N GLU A 206 -4.96 16.29 -1.76
CA GLU A 206 -5.26 16.60 -0.36
C GLU A 206 -6.25 15.58 0.20
N PHE A 207 -5.86 14.90 1.26
CA PHE A 207 -6.63 13.86 1.92
C PHE A 207 -7.14 14.34 3.28
N LYS A 208 -8.44 14.12 3.51
CA LYS A 208 -9.06 14.30 4.82
C LYS A 208 -9.99 13.15 5.15
N MET A 209 -10.20 12.91 6.43
CA MET A 209 -11.23 12.02 6.96
C MET A 209 -12.40 12.80 7.56
N GLN A 210 -13.63 12.43 7.22
CA GLN A 210 -14.84 13.02 7.78
C GLN A 210 -15.94 11.95 7.89
N SER A 211 -16.53 11.80 9.08
CA SER A 211 -17.63 10.85 9.33
C SER A 211 -17.31 9.41 8.91
N GLY A 212 -16.08 8.94 9.19
CA GLY A 212 -15.65 7.58 8.83
C GLY A 212 -15.37 7.35 7.34
N LEU A 213 -15.47 8.39 6.51
CA LEU A 213 -15.13 8.34 5.09
C LEU A 213 -13.90 9.20 4.80
N GLY A 214 -13.06 8.73 3.89
CA GLY A 214 -11.97 9.54 3.37
C GLY A 214 -12.35 10.28 2.10
N TYR A 215 -11.91 11.52 2.00
CA TYR A 215 -12.18 12.45 0.91
C TYR A 215 -10.86 12.93 0.31
N PHE A 216 -10.86 13.10 -1.00
CA PHE A 216 -9.74 13.69 -1.73
C PHE A 216 -10.16 14.96 -2.43
N ALA A 217 -9.29 15.96 -2.40
CA ALA A 217 -9.30 17.08 -3.32
C ALA A 217 -8.07 16.96 -4.25
N ILE A 218 -8.29 17.13 -5.55
CA ILE A 218 -7.23 17.05 -6.56
C ILE A 218 -6.96 18.48 -7.03
N ASP A 219 -5.71 18.94 -6.92
CA ASP A 219 -5.25 20.25 -7.39
C ASP A 219 -6.06 21.45 -6.86
N GLY A 220 -6.57 21.33 -5.63
CA GLY A 220 -7.30 22.39 -4.93
C GLY A 220 -8.81 22.44 -5.25
N GLU A 221 -9.31 21.49 -6.02
CA GLU A 221 -10.75 21.29 -6.27
C GLU A 221 -11.51 20.91 -4.98
N GLU A 222 -12.83 20.75 -5.08
CA GLU A 222 -13.65 20.31 -3.96
C GLU A 222 -13.29 18.89 -3.49
N TYR A 223 -13.52 18.64 -2.20
CA TYR A 223 -13.31 17.34 -1.61
C TYR A 223 -14.45 16.39 -1.98
N HIS A 224 -14.12 15.28 -2.63
CA HIS A 224 -15.08 14.23 -2.95
C HIS A 224 -14.69 12.92 -2.26
N HIS A 225 -15.71 12.22 -1.76
CA HIS A 225 -15.57 10.82 -1.36
C HIS A 225 -15.69 9.96 -2.60
N PHE A 226 -14.92 8.88 -2.67
CA PHE A 226 -14.93 8.03 -3.84
C PHE A 226 -16.22 7.21 -3.91
N VAL A 227 -16.87 7.25 -5.06
CA VAL A 227 -18.03 6.43 -5.41
C VAL A 227 -17.64 5.58 -6.61
N ALA A 228 -17.68 4.26 -6.44
CA ALA A 228 -17.41 3.33 -7.51
C ALA A 228 -18.41 3.55 -8.67
N PRO A 229 -17.95 3.77 -9.92
CA PRO A 229 -18.83 3.86 -11.06
C PRO A 229 -19.64 2.57 -11.27
N SER A 230 -20.82 2.68 -11.88
CA SER A 230 -21.70 1.52 -12.13
C SER A 230 -21.07 0.43 -13.02
N GLU A 231 -20.09 0.81 -13.84
CA GLU A 231 -19.26 -0.10 -14.61
C GLU A 231 -17.79 0.17 -14.29
N PRO A 232 -16.97 -0.87 -14.02
CA PRO A 232 -15.56 -0.68 -13.73
C PRO A 232 -14.85 0.12 -14.83
N PRO A 233 -14.14 1.21 -14.49
CA PRO A 233 -13.41 2.04 -15.44
C PRO A 233 -12.49 1.28 -16.40
N ALA A 234 -11.83 0.21 -15.94
CA ALA A 234 -10.99 -0.60 -16.81
C ALA A 234 -11.78 -1.31 -17.93
N ILE A 235 -13.04 -1.67 -17.66
CA ILE A 235 -13.96 -2.29 -18.62
C ILE A 235 -14.55 -1.20 -19.54
N ALA A 236 -14.95 -0.06 -18.97
CA ALA A 236 -15.45 1.09 -19.72
C ALA A 236 -14.45 1.58 -20.80
N LYS A 237 -13.14 1.46 -20.54
CA LYS A 237 -12.07 1.78 -21.50
C LYS A 237 -12.16 0.98 -22.82
N SER A 238 -12.71 -0.24 -22.81
CA SER A 238 -12.90 -1.02 -24.05
C SER A 238 -14.03 -0.50 -24.94
N GLY A 239 -14.90 0.38 -24.43
CA GLY A 239 -16.03 0.98 -25.15
C GLY A 239 -15.84 2.44 -25.59
N GLY A 240 -14.65 3.02 -25.38
CA GLY A 240 -14.37 4.44 -25.59
C GLY A 240 -14.49 5.27 -24.31
N TRP A 241 -13.62 6.28 -24.14
CA TRP A 241 -13.57 7.09 -22.92
C TRP A 241 -14.88 7.87 -22.71
N LYS A 242 -15.70 7.42 -21.76
CA LYS A 242 -16.70 8.28 -21.13
C LYS A 242 -16.02 9.03 -20.00
N GLN A 243 -16.35 10.31 -19.85
CA GLN A 243 -15.94 11.08 -18.69
C GLN A 243 -16.46 10.37 -17.43
N LEU A 244 -15.55 9.98 -16.56
CA LEU A 244 -15.93 9.37 -15.28
C LEU A 244 -16.55 10.47 -14.40
N PRO A 245 -17.55 10.12 -13.57
CA PRO A 245 -18.17 11.12 -12.72
C PRO A 245 -17.16 11.64 -11.68
N ILE A 246 -17.37 12.86 -11.22
CA ILE A 246 -16.39 13.59 -10.39
C ILE A 246 -16.10 12.88 -9.06
N ASP A 247 -17.11 12.21 -8.52
CA ASP A 247 -17.04 11.37 -7.33
C ASP A 247 -16.21 10.09 -7.54
N ALA A 248 -15.81 9.75 -8.76
CA ALA A 248 -14.83 8.68 -8.99
C ALA A 248 -13.38 9.11 -8.65
N ASN A 249 -13.15 10.39 -8.27
CA ASN A 249 -11.83 10.93 -7.92
C ASN A 249 -10.75 10.58 -8.96
N THR A 250 -11.09 10.72 -10.25
CA THR A 250 -10.22 10.27 -11.33
C THR A 250 -9.29 11.35 -11.82
N ARG A 251 -8.00 11.04 -11.88
CA ARG A 251 -6.99 11.86 -12.54
C ARG A 251 -6.42 11.12 -13.75
N LYS A 252 -6.48 11.78 -14.91
CA LYS A 252 -5.82 11.29 -16.14
C LYS A 252 -4.32 11.60 -16.08
N ILE A 253 -3.52 10.60 -16.40
CA ILE A 253 -2.06 10.67 -16.55
C ILE A 253 -1.70 10.23 -17.97
N GLU A 254 -0.82 10.99 -18.60
CA GLU A 254 -0.31 10.64 -19.93
C GLU A 254 0.82 9.63 -19.83
N TYR A 255 0.76 8.58 -20.66
CA TYR A 255 1.79 7.55 -20.70
C TYR A 255 3.17 8.13 -21.06
N GLY A 256 4.20 7.61 -20.39
CA GLY A 256 5.60 7.97 -20.61
C GLY A 256 6.04 9.26 -19.93
N LYS A 257 5.15 9.97 -19.22
CA LYS A 257 5.54 11.13 -18.41
C LYS A 257 6.19 10.72 -17.10
N HIS A 258 7.15 11.52 -16.65
CA HIS A 258 7.62 11.55 -15.28
C HIS A 258 6.65 12.39 -14.42
N VAL A 259 5.94 11.73 -13.51
CA VAL A 259 4.84 12.31 -12.73
C VAL A 259 5.30 12.56 -11.29
N GLU A 260 4.89 13.69 -10.72
CA GLU A 260 5.01 14.01 -9.30
C GLU A 260 3.63 14.10 -8.65
N ILE A 261 3.45 13.40 -7.53
CA ILE A 261 2.27 13.49 -6.66
C ILE A 261 2.71 14.08 -5.34
N VAL A 262 2.09 15.17 -4.92
CA VAL A 262 2.21 15.71 -3.56
C VAL A 262 0.97 15.31 -2.78
N LEU A 263 1.10 14.27 -1.97
CA LEU A 263 0.05 13.81 -1.09
C LEU A 263 0.08 14.61 0.20
N VAL A 264 -1.05 15.18 0.58
CA VAL A 264 -1.20 16.07 1.74
C VAL A 264 -2.17 15.45 2.72
N ASN A 265 -1.74 15.27 3.96
CA ASN A 265 -2.55 14.77 5.05
C ASN A 265 -2.97 15.93 5.96
N VAL A 266 -4.27 16.25 5.96
CA VAL A 266 -4.86 17.25 6.85
C VAL A 266 -5.56 16.60 8.04
N LYS A 267 -5.00 15.50 8.55
CA LYS A 267 -5.38 14.83 9.80
C LYS A 267 -4.23 14.71 10.76
N ASP A 268 -4.53 14.72 12.05
CA ASP A 268 -3.57 14.60 13.15
C ASP A 268 -3.14 13.13 13.41
N GLU A 269 -3.67 12.18 12.62
CA GLU A 269 -3.17 10.82 12.54
C GLU A 269 -2.26 10.59 11.33
N GLN A 270 -1.33 9.64 11.47
CA GLN A 270 -0.52 9.15 10.34
C GLN A 270 -1.34 8.19 9.48
N HIS A 271 -1.28 8.36 8.16
CA HIS A 271 -1.93 7.45 7.21
C HIS A 271 -0.90 6.73 6.32
N SER A 272 -1.09 5.43 6.15
CA SER A 272 -0.32 4.61 5.21
C SER A 272 -1.05 4.56 3.86
N PHE A 273 -0.42 5.02 2.80
CA PHE A 273 -0.96 5.08 1.46
C PHE A 273 -0.32 4.06 0.53
N HIS A 274 -1.14 3.36 -0.24
CA HIS A 274 -0.71 2.40 -1.25
C HIS A 274 -1.03 2.90 -2.66
N MET A 275 -0.14 2.63 -3.62
CA MET A 275 -0.38 2.89 -5.04
C MET A 275 -0.31 1.59 -5.85
N HIS A 276 -1.39 1.29 -6.57
CA HIS A 276 -1.45 0.14 -7.46
C HIS A 276 -0.68 0.37 -8.77
N GLY A 277 -0.19 -0.72 -9.36
CA GLY A 277 0.42 -0.76 -10.68
C GLY A 277 1.78 -0.04 -10.81
N HIS A 278 2.20 0.72 -9.81
CA HIS A 278 3.43 1.51 -9.80
C HIS A 278 4.11 1.42 -8.45
N ALA A 279 5.42 1.67 -8.44
CA ALA A 279 6.21 1.80 -7.23
C ALA A 279 6.93 3.16 -7.28
N PRO A 280 6.34 4.23 -6.71
CA PRO A 280 6.99 5.54 -6.74
C PRO A 280 8.29 5.63 -5.91
N TRP A 281 9.10 6.61 -6.27
CA TRP A 281 10.20 7.12 -5.46
C TRP A 281 9.69 8.13 -4.44
N VAL A 282 10.14 8.00 -3.20
CA VAL A 282 9.93 8.99 -2.14
C VAL A 282 11.02 10.04 -2.20
N VAL A 283 10.66 11.25 -2.63
CA VAL A 283 11.63 12.31 -2.89
C VAL A 283 11.54 13.46 -1.90
N GLY A 284 10.51 13.52 -1.06
CA GLY A 284 10.40 14.49 0.02
C GLY A 284 9.24 14.19 0.94
N SER A 285 9.34 14.56 2.21
CA SER A 285 8.24 14.49 3.17
C SER A 285 8.49 15.50 4.29
N GLY A 286 7.45 15.84 5.04
CA GLY A 286 7.55 16.77 6.13
C GLY A 286 6.20 17.32 6.56
N VAL A 287 6.25 18.46 7.24
CA VAL A 287 5.07 19.21 7.68
C VAL A 287 5.26 20.66 7.25
N ALA A 288 4.24 21.25 6.61
CA ALA A 288 4.26 22.62 6.13
C ALA A 288 2.83 23.17 6.05
N SER A 289 2.68 24.50 5.96
CA SER A 289 1.37 25.09 5.71
C SER A 289 0.82 24.65 4.35
N ILE A 290 -0.50 24.51 4.24
CA ILE A 290 -1.15 24.10 2.98
C ILE A 290 -0.79 25.08 1.85
N ASP A 291 -0.71 26.37 2.15
CA ASP A 291 -0.32 27.39 1.16
C ASP A 291 1.13 27.22 0.66
N ALA A 292 2.06 26.85 1.55
CA ALA A 292 3.44 26.55 1.14
C ALA A 292 3.48 25.30 0.25
N ILE A 293 2.71 24.26 0.58
CA ILE A 293 2.61 23.03 -0.22
C ILE A 293 2.05 23.34 -1.62
N ARG A 294 0.94 24.10 -1.68
CA ARG A 294 0.29 24.52 -2.93
C ARG A 294 1.20 25.37 -3.81
N ARG A 295 1.99 26.26 -3.22
CA ARG A 295 2.98 27.09 -3.93
C ARG A 295 4.30 26.37 -4.21
N ASN A 296 4.44 25.11 -3.83
CA ASN A 296 5.67 24.33 -3.96
C ASN A 296 6.88 24.98 -3.24
N GLU A 297 6.63 25.65 -2.13
CA GLU A 297 7.64 26.25 -1.25
C GLU A 297 8.13 25.23 -0.22
N LEU A 298 8.61 24.08 -0.70
CA LEU A 298 9.01 22.94 0.11
C LEU A 298 10.55 22.74 0.10
N PRO A 299 11.12 22.06 1.11
CA PRO A 299 12.53 21.69 1.12
C PRO A 299 12.98 20.98 -0.17
N PRO A 300 14.27 21.07 -0.53
CA PRO A 300 14.81 20.38 -1.70
C PRO A 300 14.54 18.87 -1.67
N GLN A 301 14.15 18.34 -2.82
CA GLN A 301 13.83 16.92 -2.96
C GLN A 301 15.10 16.05 -3.09
N LYS A 302 15.07 14.85 -2.54
CA LYS A 302 16.10 13.81 -2.72
C LYS A 302 15.93 13.15 -4.10
N LEU A 303 16.67 13.62 -5.10
CA LEU A 303 16.58 13.11 -6.48
C LEU A 303 17.63 12.05 -6.83
N VAL A 304 18.65 11.87 -5.99
CA VAL A 304 19.69 10.86 -6.16
C VAL A 304 19.44 9.73 -5.18
N ASN A 305 19.26 8.52 -5.71
CA ASN A 305 18.95 7.30 -4.97
C ASN A 305 17.82 7.46 -3.92
N PRO A 306 16.66 8.09 -4.25
CA PRO A 306 15.51 8.07 -3.36
C PRO A 306 15.00 6.64 -3.15
N MET A 307 14.42 6.39 -1.99
CA MET A 307 13.78 5.11 -1.70
C MET A 307 12.63 4.88 -2.69
N ILE A 308 12.46 3.65 -3.15
CA ILE A 308 11.35 3.22 -4.01
C ILE A 308 10.59 2.10 -3.29
N ARG A 309 9.25 2.17 -3.29
CA ARG A 309 8.37 1.20 -2.62
C ARG A 309 6.96 1.30 -3.20
N ASP A 310 5.93 0.81 -2.53
CA ASP A 310 4.54 0.88 -3.01
C ASP A 310 3.53 1.26 -1.91
N VAL A 311 3.96 1.29 -0.65
CA VAL A 311 3.18 1.73 0.50
C VAL A 311 3.99 2.73 1.32
N TYR A 312 3.42 3.87 1.71
CA TYR A 312 4.15 5.01 2.27
C TYR A 312 3.39 5.65 3.41
N ASN A 313 4.10 6.26 4.35
CA ASN A 313 3.45 6.98 5.45
C ASN A 313 3.49 8.48 5.20
N VAL A 314 2.33 9.14 5.30
CA VAL A 314 2.26 10.59 5.35
C VAL A 314 2.19 11.02 6.81
N ALA A 315 3.03 11.97 7.20
CA ALA A 315 3.07 12.49 8.56
C ALA A 315 1.69 13.04 8.98
N PRO A 316 1.35 12.98 10.27
CA PRO A 316 0.20 13.71 10.79
C PRO A 316 0.42 15.22 10.61
N CYS A 317 -0.68 15.93 10.56
CA CYS A 317 -0.70 17.38 10.63
C CYS A 317 -0.33 17.87 12.04
N THR A 318 0.10 19.12 12.16
CA THR A 318 0.25 19.77 13.46
C THR A 318 -1.13 20.23 13.93
N SER A 319 -1.70 19.54 14.92
CA SER A 319 -3.01 19.89 15.50
C SER A 319 -3.02 21.33 16.04
N ASP A 320 -4.11 22.05 15.79
CA ASP A 320 -4.38 23.36 16.37
C ASP A 320 -5.07 23.28 17.75
N GLY A 321 -5.34 22.06 18.25
CA GLY A 321 -6.06 21.78 19.48
C GLY A 321 -7.57 22.02 19.42
N ARG A 322 -8.15 22.19 18.22
CA ARG A 322 -9.58 22.42 17.96
C ARG A 322 -10.10 21.54 16.81
N ASP A 323 -9.59 20.31 16.73
CA ASP A 323 -9.89 19.37 15.64
C ASP A 323 -9.50 19.89 14.24
N GLY A 324 -8.62 20.89 14.18
CA GLY A 324 -8.07 21.46 12.96
C GLY A 324 -6.56 21.24 12.84
N CYS A 325 -6.03 21.53 11.65
CA CYS A 325 -4.62 21.41 11.34
C CYS A 325 -4.02 22.79 11.07
N ARG A 326 -2.98 23.16 11.81
CA ARG A 326 -2.19 24.37 11.56
C ARG A 326 -1.30 24.19 10.33
N ASP A 327 -0.56 23.09 10.31
CA ASP A 327 0.32 22.69 9.22
C ASP A 327 -0.05 21.26 8.82
N ALA A 328 -0.02 20.95 7.53
CA ALA A 328 -0.35 19.64 7.00
C ALA A 328 0.89 18.78 6.83
N GLY A 329 0.76 17.48 7.06
CA GLY A 329 1.79 16.53 6.66
C GLY A 329 1.80 16.40 5.14
N TYR A 330 2.97 16.26 4.53
CA TYR A 330 3.08 16.02 3.10
C TYR A 330 4.08 14.93 2.76
N LEU A 331 3.86 14.30 1.61
CA LEU A 331 4.72 13.30 0.99
C LEU A 331 4.79 13.58 -0.52
N ILE A 332 6.00 13.66 -1.06
CA ILE A 332 6.27 13.87 -2.48
C ILE A 332 6.72 12.55 -3.08
N LEU A 333 5.91 12.05 -4.00
CA LEU A 333 6.13 10.81 -4.74
C LEU A 333 6.43 11.13 -6.19
N ARG A 334 7.38 10.42 -6.79
CA ARG A 334 7.64 10.49 -8.24
C ARG A 334 7.60 9.12 -8.89
N PHE A 335 7.12 9.02 -10.10
CA PHE A 335 7.15 7.76 -10.86
C PHE A 335 7.06 8.02 -12.36
N ASP A 336 7.48 7.03 -13.15
CA ASP A 336 7.29 7.03 -14.59
C ASP A 336 5.96 6.35 -14.94
N ALA A 337 5.11 7.02 -15.70
CA ALA A 337 3.80 6.53 -16.10
C ALA A 337 3.92 5.50 -17.25
N THR A 338 4.55 4.36 -16.98
CA THR A 338 4.87 3.33 -17.98
C THR A 338 3.94 2.11 -17.94
N ASN A 339 2.92 2.11 -17.08
CA ASN A 339 1.98 1.00 -16.95
C ASN A 339 0.55 1.45 -17.31
N PRO A 340 0.10 1.29 -18.57
CA PRO A 340 -1.23 1.70 -19.01
C PRO A 340 -2.33 0.93 -18.27
N GLY A 341 -3.26 1.65 -17.65
CA GLY A 341 -4.29 1.03 -16.83
C GLY A 341 -5.07 2.04 -16.01
N VAL A 342 -5.98 1.53 -15.18
CA VAL A 342 -6.65 2.28 -14.13
C VAL A 342 -6.15 1.71 -12.81
N TRP A 343 -5.57 2.56 -11.99
CA TRP A 343 -4.87 2.19 -10.77
C TRP A 343 -5.41 3.02 -9.61
N ILE A 344 -5.64 2.41 -8.46
CA ILE A 344 -6.03 3.16 -7.28
C ILE A 344 -4.81 3.59 -6.46
N MET A 345 -4.95 4.73 -5.82
CA MET A 345 -4.10 5.19 -4.74
C MET A 345 -4.98 5.44 -3.53
N HIS A 346 -4.74 4.73 -2.43
CA HIS A 346 -5.66 4.75 -1.29
C HIS A 346 -4.94 4.60 0.05
N CYS A 347 -5.61 5.04 1.11
CA CYS A 347 -5.19 4.72 2.47
C CYS A 347 -5.39 3.21 2.70
N HIS A 348 -4.38 2.52 3.20
CA HIS A 348 -4.42 1.07 3.45
C HIS A 348 -4.91 0.72 4.87
N ILE A 349 -5.40 1.70 5.61
CA ILE A 349 -6.18 1.42 6.83
C ILE A 349 -7.58 0.98 6.38
N ASP A 350 -7.94 -0.28 6.59
CA ASP A 350 -9.21 -0.88 6.15
C ASP A 350 -10.41 -0.28 6.88
N TRP A 351 -10.27 0.03 8.17
CA TRP A 351 -11.36 0.58 8.98
C TRP A 351 -11.65 2.06 8.69
N VAL A 352 -10.79 2.69 7.91
CA VAL A 352 -11.04 4.01 7.34
C VAL A 352 -12.00 3.92 6.13
N GLU A 353 -12.42 2.69 5.76
CA GLU A 353 -13.34 2.37 4.67
C GLU A 353 -14.80 2.18 5.12
N GLY A 354 -15.28 3.02 6.05
CA GLY A 354 -16.69 3.48 6.05
C GLY A 354 -17.81 2.45 6.20
N GLU A 355 -17.66 1.40 7.01
CA GLU A 355 -18.64 0.30 7.08
C GLU A 355 -20.05 0.71 7.55
N GLU A 356 -20.19 1.74 8.39
CA GLU A 356 -21.49 2.22 8.87
C GLU A 356 -22.35 2.85 7.74
N LEU A 357 -21.70 3.43 6.71
CA LEU A 357 -22.36 3.95 5.51
C LEU A 357 -22.54 2.86 4.44
N LEU A 358 -21.71 1.80 4.43
CA LEU A 358 -21.83 0.64 3.53
C LEU A 358 -23.14 -0.12 3.77
N GLN A 359 -23.57 -0.29 5.03
CA GLN A 359 -24.85 -0.94 5.34
C GLN A 359 -26.08 -0.14 4.89
N GLN A 360 -25.97 1.20 4.81
CA GLN A 360 -27.07 2.08 4.40
C GLN A 360 -27.09 2.37 2.89
N LYS A 361 -25.93 2.40 2.22
CA LYS A 361 -25.79 2.87 0.83
C LYS A 361 -25.31 1.80 -0.17
N GLY A 362 -24.97 0.59 0.28
CA GLY A 362 -24.41 -0.47 -0.56
C GLY A 362 -22.90 -0.28 -0.84
N VAL A 363 -22.33 -1.16 -1.66
CA VAL A 363 -20.88 -1.38 -1.98
C VAL A 363 -20.08 -0.16 -2.51
N GLY A 364 -20.61 1.06 -2.41
CA GLY A 364 -20.04 2.27 -3.01
C GLY A 364 -19.22 3.18 -2.09
N ALA A 365 -18.89 2.78 -0.85
CA ALA A 365 -18.15 3.64 0.09
C ALA A 365 -16.70 3.17 0.26
N PHE A 366 -15.78 3.74 -0.52
CA PHE A 366 -14.33 3.55 -0.35
C PHE A 366 -13.62 4.90 -0.40
N SER A 367 -12.46 5.03 0.25
CA SER A 367 -11.60 6.21 0.07
C SER A 367 -10.44 5.91 -0.86
N ASN A 368 -10.69 6.00 -2.16
CA ASN A 368 -9.69 5.74 -3.20
C ASN A 368 -9.56 6.96 -4.12
N SER A 369 -8.35 7.34 -4.49
CA SER A 369 -8.10 8.18 -5.67
C SER A 369 -7.82 7.27 -6.86
N ILE A 370 -8.47 7.51 -8.01
CA ILE A 370 -8.19 6.74 -9.23
C ILE A 370 -7.18 7.49 -10.10
N LEU A 371 -6.04 6.87 -10.34
CA LEU A 371 -5.04 7.32 -11.30
C LEU A 371 -5.13 6.47 -12.58
N SER A 372 -5.33 7.10 -13.72
CA SER A 372 -5.46 6.39 -15.00
C SER A 372 -4.33 6.78 -15.96
N VAL A 373 -3.54 5.80 -16.42
CA VAL A 373 -2.47 6.01 -17.41
C VAL A 373 -2.95 5.59 -18.79
N CYS A 374 -3.00 6.55 -19.72
CA CYS A 374 -3.45 6.32 -21.10
C CYS A 374 -2.27 6.18 -22.07
N GLY A 375 -2.08 5.00 -22.65
CA GLY A 375 -1.14 4.77 -23.76
C GLY A 375 -1.88 4.32 -25.03
N GLY A 376 -1.55 4.92 -26.17
CA GLY A 376 -1.96 4.44 -27.49
C GLY A 376 -0.87 3.55 -28.08
N MET A 377 -1.10 2.23 -28.13
CA MET A 377 -0.24 1.36 -28.94
C MET A 377 -0.68 1.50 -30.41
N GLN A 378 0.11 2.22 -31.22
CA GLN A 378 0.05 2.06 -32.66
C GLN A 378 0.61 0.68 -33.01
N HIS A 379 -0.27 -0.31 -33.16
CA HIS A 379 0.07 -1.50 -33.92
C HIS A 379 0.17 -1.12 -35.39
N THR A 380 1.38 -0.83 -35.88
CA THR A 380 1.68 -0.88 -37.31
C THR A 380 1.63 -2.35 -37.75
N ILE A 381 0.46 -2.78 -38.22
CA ILE A 381 0.33 -4.01 -38.99
C ILE A 381 0.80 -3.67 -40.40
N ASN A 382 2.06 -4.01 -40.71
CA ASN A 382 2.53 -4.04 -42.09
C ASN A 382 1.90 -5.27 -42.77
N SER A 383 0.79 -5.06 -43.48
CA SER A 383 0.27 -6.05 -44.43
C SER A 383 1.08 -5.97 -45.72
N THR A 384 2.14 -6.78 -45.85
CA THR A 384 2.73 -7.09 -47.15
C THR A 384 1.87 -8.16 -47.81
N SER A 385 1.09 -7.76 -48.82
CA SER A 385 0.43 -8.66 -49.76
C SER A 385 1.47 -9.23 -50.73
N SER A 386 1.76 -10.53 -50.64
CA SER A 386 2.42 -11.28 -51.71
C SER A 386 1.37 -12.08 -52.46
N SER A 387 1.00 -11.59 -53.63
CA SER A 387 0.32 -12.33 -54.70
C SER A 387 1.32 -13.24 -55.42
N GLU A 388 0.92 -14.48 -55.70
CA GLU A 388 1.29 -15.26 -56.91
C GLU A 388 0.73 -16.69 -56.80
N PRO A 389 0.49 -17.40 -57.93
CA PRO A 389 -0.21 -16.99 -59.15
C PRO A 389 -1.58 -17.67 -59.30
#